data_AF-A0A4Y2IN08-F1
#
_entry.id   AF-A0A4Y2IN08-F1
#
_cell.length_a   1.000
_cell.length_b   1.000
_cell.length_c   1.000
_cell.angle_alpha   90.00
_cell.angle_beta   90.00
_cell.angle_gamma   90.00
#
_symmetry.space_group_name_H-M   'P 1'
#
loop_
_entity.id
_entity.type
_entity.pdbx_description
1 polymer ?
#
loop_
_entity_poly.entity_id
_entity_poly.type
_entity_poly.pdbx_seq_one_letter_code
_entity_poly.pdbx_strand_id
1 'polypeptide(L)'
;MKDLLKRVLGKAQILYEEMLTILCDCKALINSRPLTYVSESEQLVPISPSSFLQDIKEWSTPDLDAIDHNSLNRRMKYRQNLQKDLRNRFRNERYA
;
A
#
# COMPACT_ATOMS: atom_id res chain seq x y z
N MET A 1 -5.30 8.90 17.10
CA MET A 1 -6.17 9.60 16.14
C MET A 1 -7.57 9.83 16.67
N LYS A 2 -8.28 8.79 17.16
CA LYS A 2 -9.62 8.93 17.75
C LYS A 2 -9.71 10.05 18.81
N ASP A 3 -8.79 10.07 19.77
CA ASP A 3 -8.84 11.07 20.85
C ASP A 3 -8.43 12.48 20.39
N LEU A 4 -7.58 12.57 19.35
CA LEU A 4 -7.25 13.83 18.69
C LEU A 4 -8.49 14.41 18.00
N LEU A 5 -9.21 13.57 17.23
CA LEU A 5 -10.47 13.96 16.61
C LEU A 5 -11.50 14.41 17.65
N LYS A 6 -11.66 13.68 18.74
CA LYS A 6 -12.55 14.10 19.85
C LYS A 6 -12.15 15.47 20.42
N ARG A 7 -10.85 15.72 20.61
CA ARG A 7 -10.36 17.00 21.12
C ARG A 7 -10.57 18.15 20.14
N VAL A 8 -10.36 17.91 18.84
CA VAL A 8 -10.50 18.93 17.79
C VAL A 8 -11.96 19.25 17.48
N LEU A 9 -12.80 18.22 17.36
CA LEU A 9 -14.22 18.38 17.03
C LEU A 9 -15.04 18.88 18.22
N GLY A 10 -14.62 18.57 19.45
CA GLY A 10 -15.25 19.07 20.66
C GLY A 10 -16.74 18.72 20.72
N LYS A 11 -17.60 19.74 20.67
CA LYS A 11 -19.07 19.63 20.69
C LYS A 11 -19.74 19.88 19.33
N ALA A 12 -18.96 19.95 18.25
CA ALA A 12 -19.51 20.16 16.92
C ALA A 12 -20.49 19.03 16.56
N GLN A 13 -21.62 19.39 15.95
CA GLN A 13 -22.51 18.44 15.30
C GLN A 13 -22.10 18.34 13.84
N ILE A 14 -21.81 17.12 13.40
CA ILE A 14 -21.22 16.84 12.10
C ILE A 14 -22.08 15.78 11.43
N LEU A 15 -22.37 15.98 10.15
CA LEU A 15 -23.10 15.01 9.36
C LEU A 15 -22.24 13.78 9.08
N TYR A 16 -22.89 12.68 8.72
CA TYR A 16 -22.20 11.43 8.41
C TYR A 16 -21.17 11.59 7.27
N GLU A 17 -21.54 12.27 6.18
CA GLU A 17 -20.66 12.49 5.02
C GLU A 17 -19.45 13.38 5.35
N GLU A 18 -19.66 14.40 6.19
CA GLU A 18 -18.58 15.26 6.70
C GLU A 18 -17.61 14.45 7.57
N MET A 19 -18.13 13.57 8.44
CA MET A 19 -17.30 12.67 9.24
C MET A 19 -16.51 11.68 8.38
N LEU A 20 -17.11 11.14 7.32
CA LEU A 20 -16.41 10.28 6.36
C LEU A 20 -15.25 11.02 5.69
N THR A 21 -15.49 12.25 5.24
CA THR A 21 -14.46 13.08 4.60
C THR A 21 -13.29 13.32 5.56
N ILE A 22 -13.58 13.71 6.81
CA ILE A 22 -12.55 13.91 7.84
C ILE A 22 -11.75 12.62 8.07
N LEU A 23 -12.42 11.45 8.14
CA LEU A 23 -11.74 10.18 8.33
C LEU A 23 -10.85 9.79 7.14
N CYS A 24 -11.26 10.11 5.91
CA CYS A 24 -10.44 9.95 4.72
C CYS A 24 -9.15 10.77 4.81
N ASP A 25 -9.24 12.03 5.22
CA ASP A 25 -8.06 12.89 5.41
C ASP A 25 -7.15 12.36 6.51
N CYS A 26 -7.72 11.92 7.63
CA CYS A 26 -6.98 11.30 8.72
C CYS A 26 -6.21 10.06 8.26
N LYS A 27 -6.86 9.21 7.47
CA LYS A 27 -6.25 8.01 6.88
C LYS A 27 -5.12 8.38 5.93
N ALA A 28 -5.31 9.37 5.07
CA ALA A 28 -4.28 9.84 4.15
C ALA A 28 -3.05 10.35 4.90
N LEU A 29 -3.24 11.14 5.95
CA LEU A 29 -2.15 11.66 6.80
C LEU A 29 -1.39 10.56 7.54
N ILE A 30 -2.10 9.57 8.10
CA ILE A 30 -1.45 8.44 8.78
C ILE A 30 -0.65 7.61 7.77
N ASN A 31 -1.20 7.39 6.57
CA ASN A 31 -0.54 6.59 5.55
C ASN A 31 0.64 7.30 4.87
N SER A 32 0.67 8.63 4.86
CA SER A 32 1.81 9.40 4.32
C SER A 32 2.94 9.60 5.34
N ARG A 33 2.68 9.33 6.62
CA ARG A 33 3.68 9.53 7.67
C ARG A 33 4.89 8.59 7.47
N PRO A 34 6.12 9.12 7.43
CA PRO A 34 7.33 8.29 7.34
C PRO A 34 7.47 7.32 8.52
N LEU A 35 7.77 6.06 8.24
CA LEU A 35 8.17 5.03 9.20
C LEU A 35 9.67 5.03 9.42
N THR A 36 10.42 5.04 8.32
CA THR A 36 11.89 5.02 8.30
C THR A 36 12.40 5.55 6.95
N TYR A 37 13.71 5.67 6.77
CA TYR A 37 14.34 6.06 5.51
C TYR A 37 15.03 4.86 4.86
N VAL A 38 15.11 4.86 3.54
CA VAL A 38 15.92 3.89 2.79
C VAL A 38 17.39 4.25 2.95
N SER A 39 18.20 3.31 3.44
CA SER A 39 19.65 3.51 3.64
C SER A 39 20.49 3.27 2.37
N GLU A 40 19.94 2.55 1.39
CA GLU A 40 20.66 2.12 0.17
C GLU A 40 20.59 3.13 -0.97
N SER A 41 19.79 4.20 -0.85
CA SER A 41 19.68 5.24 -1.86
C SER A 41 20.53 6.47 -1.51
N GLU A 42 21.18 7.07 -2.51
CA GLU A 42 21.95 8.31 -2.36
C GLU A 42 21.09 9.48 -1.84
N GLN A 43 19.78 9.42 -2.07
CA GLN A 43 18.78 10.31 -1.47
C GLN A 43 18.03 9.61 -0.35
N LEU A 44 17.88 10.29 0.80
CA LEU A 44 17.07 9.82 1.93
C LEU A 44 15.58 9.85 1.57
N VAL A 45 15.09 8.78 0.94
CA VAL A 45 13.67 8.62 0.62
C VAL A 45 12.95 8.03 1.84
N PRO A 46 11.94 8.73 2.41
CA PRO A 46 11.15 8.18 3.50
C PRO A 46 10.22 7.09 3.00
N ILE A 47 10.25 5.95 3.68
CA ILE A 47 9.29 4.86 3.53
C ILE A 47 8.10 5.16 4.45
N SER A 48 6.90 5.29 3.89
CA SER A 48 5.65 5.47 4.64
C SER A 48 4.76 4.23 4.46
N PRO A 49 3.68 4.03 5.27
CA PRO A 49 2.74 2.95 5.03
C PRO A 49 2.15 2.95 3.61
N SER A 50 1.92 4.14 3.03
CA SER A 50 1.41 4.27 1.66
C SER A 50 2.40 3.77 0.60
N SER A 51 3.69 3.75 0.89
CA SER A 51 4.72 3.19 0.00
C SER A 51 4.52 1.69 -0.27
N PHE A 52 3.79 0.99 0.60
CA PHE A 52 3.44 -0.43 0.44
C PHE A 52 2.06 -0.66 -0.19
N LEU A 53 1.28 0.39 -0.40
CA LEU A 53 -0.06 0.31 -1.00
C LEU A 53 -0.03 0.38 -2.54
N GLN A 54 1.13 0.65 -3.15
CA GLN A 54 1.30 0.50 -4.59
C GLN A 54 1.37 -0.99 -4.94
N ASP A 55 0.67 -1.41 -6.01
CA ASP A 55 1.00 -2.66 -6.72
C ASP A 55 2.51 -2.65 -6.91
N ILE A 56 3.20 -3.72 -6.49
CA ILE A 56 4.65 -3.89 -6.60
C ILE A 56 5.06 -3.33 -7.97
N LYS A 57 5.61 -2.11 -7.98
CA LYS A 57 6.24 -1.58 -9.18
C LYS A 57 7.38 -2.55 -9.39
N GLU A 58 7.33 -3.35 -10.46
CA GLU A 58 8.42 -4.22 -10.85
C GLU A 58 9.67 -3.35 -10.81
N TRP A 59 10.46 -3.50 -9.73
CA TRP A 59 11.80 -2.98 -9.70
C TRP A 59 12.50 -3.85 -10.74
N SER A 60 12.69 -3.32 -11.94
CA SER A 60 13.57 -3.92 -12.93
C SER A 60 14.90 -4.07 -12.22
N THR A 61 15.20 -5.30 -11.83
CA THR A 61 16.48 -5.66 -11.22
C THR A 61 17.54 -5.47 -12.30
N PRO A 62 18.67 -4.81 -12.01
CA PRO A 62 19.78 -4.76 -12.96
C PRO A 62 20.24 -6.19 -13.23
N ASP A 63 20.43 -6.51 -14.51
CA ASP A 63 20.67 -7.82 -15.14
C ASP A 63 20.82 -9.04 -14.22
N LEU A 64 19.76 -9.85 -14.24
CA LEU A 64 19.72 -11.23 -13.75
C LEU A 64 20.38 -12.23 -14.71
N ASP A 65 21.23 -11.78 -15.63
CA ASP A 65 21.93 -12.65 -16.58
C ASP A 65 22.85 -13.69 -15.89
N ALA A 66 23.09 -13.53 -14.59
CA ALA A 66 23.87 -14.46 -13.77
C ALA A 66 23.05 -15.50 -12.97
N ILE A 67 21.72 -15.40 -12.89
CA ILE A 67 20.90 -16.29 -12.04
C ILE A 67 20.00 -17.16 -12.90
N ASP A 68 20.29 -18.47 -12.90
CA ASP A 68 19.61 -19.55 -13.64
C ASP A 68 18.17 -19.21 -14.08
N HIS A 69 18.08 -18.85 -15.37
CA HIS A 69 16.89 -18.33 -16.03
C HIS A 69 15.68 -19.26 -15.93
N ASN A 70 15.89 -20.58 -15.77
CA ASN A 70 14.82 -21.58 -15.73
C ASN A 70 14.13 -21.67 -14.36
N SER A 71 14.88 -21.62 -13.26
CA SER A 71 14.32 -21.71 -11.90
C SER A 71 13.57 -20.43 -11.50
N LEU A 72 14.08 -19.26 -11.91
CA LEU A 72 13.39 -17.97 -11.75
C LEU A 72 12.09 -17.92 -12.56
N ASN A 73 12.08 -18.43 -13.79
CA ASN A 73 10.87 -18.47 -14.63
C ASN A 73 9.74 -19.29 -13.99
N ARG A 74 10.05 -20.44 -13.38
CA ARG A 74 9.03 -21.26 -12.70
C ARG A 74 8.44 -20.55 -11.48
N ARG A 75 9.28 -19.94 -10.64
CA ARG A 75 8.83 -19.24 -9.43
C ARG A 75 8.09 -17.95 -9.75
N MET A 76 8.52 -17.23 -10.79
CA MET A 76 7.83 -16.03 -11.27
C MET A 76 6.45 -16.38 -11.84
N LYS A 77 6.36 -17.42 -12.67
CA LYS A 77 5.08 -17.91 -13.24
C LYS A 77 4.11 -18.37 -12.15
N TYR A 78 4.60 -19.04 -11.11
CA TYR A 78 3.79 -19.40 -9.94
C TYR A 78 3.21 -18.16 -9.23
N ARG A 79 4.04 -17.13 -8.99
CA ARG A 79 3.60 -15.88 -8.35
C ARG A 79 2.56 -15.13 -9.18
N GLN A 80 2.75 -15.07 -10.51
CA GLN A 80 1.79 -14.45 -11.42
C GLN A 80 0.44 -15.17 -11.41
N ASN A 81 0.45 -16.51 -11.39
CA ASN A 81 -0.78 -17.29 -11.28
C ASN A 81 -1.49 -17.06 -9.94
N LEU A 82 -0.75 -17.05 -8.84
CA LEU A 82 -1.31 -16.78 -7.51
C LEU A 82 -1.96 -15.38 -7.43
N GLN A 83 -1.32 -14.36 -8.00
CA GLN A 83 -1.89 -13.01 -8.08
C GLN A 83 -3.17 -12.97 -8.91
N LYS A 84 -3.22 -13.66 -10.06
CA LYS A 84 -4.43 -13.75 -10.88
C LYS A 84 -5.57 -14.43 -10.13
N ASP A 85 -5.28 -15.54 -9.46
CA ASP A 85 -6.28 -16.30 -8.70
C ASP A 85 -6.85 -15.48 -7.55
N LEU A 86 -5.99 -14.79 -6.80
CA LEU A 86 -6.42 -13.89 -5.73
C LEU A 86 -7.26 -12.73 -6.28
N ARG A 87 -6.82 -12.07 -7.36
CA ARG A 87 -7.60 -10.98 -8.00
C ARG A 87 -8.98 -11.46 -8.46
N ASN A 88 -9.07 -12.66 -9.03
CA ASN A 88 -10.34 -13.22 -9.47
C ASN A 88 -11.26 -13.56 -8.29
N ARG A 89 -10.73 -14.16 -7.23
CA ARG A 89 -11.51 -14.46 -6.01
C ARG A 89 -12.07 -13.17 -5.38
N PHE A 90 -11.23 -12.16 -5.19
CA PHE A 90 -11.66 -10.88 -4.60
C PHE A 90 -12.63 -10.09 -5.49
N ARG A 91 -12.56 -10.26 -6.82
CA ARG A 91 -13.56 -9.69 -7.72
C ARG A 91 -14.90 -10.40 -7.57
N ASN A 92 -14.90 -11.73 -7.57
CA ASN A 92 -16.14 -12.50 -7.50
C ASN A 92 -16.85 -12.35 -6.14
N GLU A 93 -16.11 -12.18 -5.04
CA GLU A 93 -16.69 -11.89 -3.72
C GLU A 93 -17.30 -10.49 -3.59
N ARG A 94 -16.95 -9.53 -4.47
CA ARG A 94 -17.51 -8.17 -4.47
C ARG A 94 -18.75 -7.99 -5.35
N TYR A 95 -19.06 -8.98 -6.18
CA TYR A 95 -20.21 -8.96 -7.10
C TYR A 95 -21.19 -10.12 -6.86
N ALA A 96 -21.12 -10.76 -5.68
CA ALA A 96 -22.10 -11.71 -5.16
C ALA A 96 -22.85 -11.08 -3.98
#